data_AF-F5LQX9-F1
#
_entry.id   AF-F5LQX9-F1
#
_cell.length_a   1.000
_cell.length_b   1.000
_cell.length_c   1.000
_cell.angle_alpha   90.00
_cell.angle_beta   90.00
_cell.angle_gamma   90.00
#
_symmetry.space_group_name_H-M   'P 1'
#
loop_
_entity.id
_entity.type
_entity.pdbx_description
1 polymer ?
#
loop_
_entity_poly.entity_id
_entity_poly.type
_entity_poly.pdbx_seq_one_letter_code
_entity_poly.pdbx_strand_id
1 'polypeptide(L)'
;MGNLMRIEELDKLLKKSKLPFRYSLKDAEKILRDKYNTIEIDKEIVDDLKKDPLVNYDNIMKCYRVNDSKILSALFNDNERSMHAEIRQCNANEPISNSEITESELLWRDIQEGKFLQLVLESTDREYISSFTIQGLSEKMLDELIILKGIPPEEGYIGNPAYEFYLNVLHKNDLI
;
A
#
# COMPACT_ATOMS: atom_id res chain seq x y z
N MET A 1 3.32 -1.25 -27.39
CA MET A 1 4.67 -1.31 -26.81
C MET A 1 5.14 0.12 -26.61
N GLY A 2 4.92 0.66 -25.41
CA GLY A 2 5.42 1.99 -25.05
C GLY A 2 6.94 1.95 -24.98
N ASN A 3 7.59 2.99 -25.48
CA ASN A 3 9.04 3.13 -25.42
C ASN A 3 9.42 3.24 -23.95
N LEU A 4 10.19 2.28 -23.41
CA LEU A 4 10.66 2.33 -22.04
C LEU A 4 11.61 3.53 -21.93
N MET A 5 11.23 4.57 -21.17
CA MET A 5 12.12 5.70 -20.95
C MET A 5 13.37 5.23 -20.21
N ARG A 6 14.51 5.82 -20.54
CA ARG A 6 15.76 5.48 -19.87
C ARG A 6 15.77 6.06 -18.46
N ILE A 7 16.38 5.36 -17.51
CA ILE A 7 16.46 5.77 -16.11
C ILE A 7 17.08 7.17 -15.97
N GLU A 8 18.06 7.54 -16.80
CA GLU A 8 18.67 8.87 -16.80
C GLU A 8 17.69 9.98 -17.21
N GLU A 9 16.66 9.65 -17.99
CA GLU A 9 15.60 10.60 -18.37
C GLU A 9 14.62 10.77 -17.20
N LEU A 10 14.23 9.68 -16.53
CA LEU A 10 13.36 9.72 -15.34
C LEU A 10 14.02 10.48 -14.18
N ASP A 11 15.31 10.24 -13.92
CA ASP A 11 16.08 10.96 -12.88
C ASP A 11 16.10 12.47 -13.14
N LYS A 12 16.26 12.89 -14.41
CA LYS A 12 16.18 14.31 -14.78
C LYS A 12 14.79 14.90 -14.58
N LEU A 13 13.74 14.12 -14.82
CA LEU A 13 12.35 14.55 -14.63
C LEU A 13 12.06 14.72 -13.12
N LEU A 14 12.45 13.76 -12.27
CA LEU A 14 12.32 13.88 -10.82
C LEU A 14 13.06 15.11 -10.29
N LYS A 15 14.33 15.33 -10.69
CA LYS A 15 15.13 16.49 -10.26
C LYS A 15 14.57 17.84 -10.69
N LYS A 16 13.79 17.86 -11.77
CA LYS A 16 13.07 19.06 -12.25
C LYS A 16 11.67 19.20 -11.63
N SER A 17 11.12 18.10 -11.12
CA SER A 17 9.84 18.11 -10.42
C SER A 17 9.95 18.88 -9.10
N LYS A 18 8.80 19.23 -8.53
CA LYS A 18 8.71 19.78 -7.17
C LYS A 18 8.35 18.72 -6.14
N LEU A 19 8.47 17.44 -6.49
CA LEU A 19 8.13 16.34 -5.60
C LEU A 19 9.19 16.23 -4.51
N PRO A 20 8.79 15.96 -3.27
CA PRO A 20 9.74 15.62 -2.23
C PRO A 20 10.30 14.21 -2.47
N PHE A 21 11.53 13.98 -2.02
CA PHE A 21 12.14 12.64 -2.04
C PHE A 21 11.41 11.67 -1.10
N ARG A 22 10.83 12.17 0.00
CA ARG A 22 10.03 11.44 0.98
C ARG A 22 8.91 12.34 1.49
N TYR A 23 7.75 11.75 1.79
CA TYR A 23 6.70 12.46 2.50
C TYR A 23 6.85 12.23 4.01
N SER A 24 6.60 13.27 4.80
CA SER A 24 6.47 13.10 6.24
C SER A 24 5.25 12.21 6.54
N LEU A 25 5.26 11.49 7.67
CA LEU A 25 4.10 10.71 8.13
C LEU A 25 2.83 11.55 8.20
N LYS A 26 2.97 12.83 8.58
CA LYS A 26 1.84 13.77 8.66
C LYS A 26 1.27 14.09 7.28
N ASP A 27 2.13 14.30 6.29
CA ASP A 27 1.68 14.55 4.92
C ASP A 27 1.09 13.29 4.29
N ALA A 28 1.72 12.13 4.52
CA ALA A 28 1.21 10.84 4.08
C ALA A 28 -0.16 10.55 4.69
N GLU A 29 -0.35 10.76 6.00
CA GLU A 29 -1.65 10.63 6.66
C GLU A 29 -2.69 11.54 6.01
N LYS A 30 -2.35 12.81 5.78
CA LYS A 30 -3.27 13.76 5.14
C LYS A 30 -3.67 13.29 3.75
N ILE A 31 -2.72 12.84 2.92
CA ILE A 31 -3.00 12.34 1.57
C ILE A 31 -3.88 11.11 1.63
N LEU A 32 -3.55 10.14 2.50
CA LEU A 32 -4.30 8.90 2.64
C LEU A 32 -5.75 9.16 3.06
N ARG A 33 -5.96 10.05 4.03
CA ARG A 33 -7.30 10.43 4.50
C ARG A 33 -8.07 11.18 3.43
N ASP A 34 -7.46 12.19 2.81
CA ASP A 34 -8.16 13.08 1.87
C ASP A 34 -8.51 12.35 0.55
N LYS A 35 -7.65 11.43 0.09
CA LYS A 35 -7.81 10.73 -1.20
C LYS A 35 -8.54 9.40 -1.08
N TYR A 36 -8.34 8.67 0.01
CA TYR A 36 -8.84 7.31 0.18
C TYR A 36 -9.83 7.13 1.33
N ASN A 37 -10.20 8.22 2.01
CA ASN A 37 -11.13 8.20 3.15
C ASN A 37 -10.71 7.15 4.20
N THR A 38 -9.41 7.08 4.49
CA THR A 38 -8.87 6.12 5.44
C THR A 38 -9.43 6.35 6.84
N ILE A 39 -9.70 5.25 7.53
CA ILE A 39 -10.09 5.22 8.94
C ILE A 39 -8.89 4.69 9.72
N GLU A 40 -8.41 5.43 10.71
CA GLU A 40 -7.35 4.95 11.61
C GLU A 40 -7.90 3.80 12.47
N ILE A 41 -7.13 2.72 12.57
CA ILE A 41 -7.48 1.55 13.36
C ILE A 41 -6.38 1.25 14.37
N ASP A 42 -6.73 0.52 15.42
CA ASP A 42 -5.74 0.10 16.40
C ASP A 42 -4.74 -0.90 15.79
N LYS A 43 -3.46 -0.78 16.15
CA LYS A 43 -2.42 -1.74 15.77
C LYS A 43 -2.71 -3.14 16.31
N GLU A 44 -3.47 -3.27 17.39
CA GLU A 44 -3.89 -4.57 17.92
C GLU A 44 -4.79 -5.35 16.94
N ILE A 45 -5.41 -4.68 15.96
CA ILE A 45 -6.19 -5.35 14.90
C ILE A 45 -5.27 -6.10 13.91
N VAL A 46 -4.00 -5.70 13.81
CA VAL A 46 -3.00 -6.33 12.92
C VAL A 46 -1.94 -7.09 13.73
N ASP A 47 -2.32 -7.66 14.88
CA ASP A 47 -1.41 -8.38 15.77
C ASP A 47 -0.79 -9.63 15.13
N ASP A 48 -1.41 -10.15 14.07
CA ASP A 48 -0.90 -11.23 13.25
C ASP A 48 0.47 -10.89 12.63
N LEU A 49 0.73 -9.61 12.36
CA LEU A 49 2.01 -9.12 11.85
C LEU A 49 3.17 -9.29 12.84
N LYS A 50 2.91 -9.56 14.13
CA LYS A 50 3.98 -9.97 15.07
C LYS A 50 4.67 -11.27 14.64
N LYS A 51 4.02 -12.08 13.82
CA LYS A 51 4.54 -13.34 13.30
C LYS A 51 5.24 -13.16 11.95
N ASP A 52 5.15 -11.98 11.33
CA ASP A 52 5.80 -11.68 10.06
C ASP A 52 7.26 -11.24 10.31
N PRO A 53 8.27 -12.00 9.83
CA PRO A 53 9.67 -11.66 10.05
C PRO A 53 10.11 -10.39 9.29
N LEU A 54 9.32 -9.90 8.35
CA LEU A 54 9.60 -8.68 7.57
C LEU A 54 8.97 -7.43 8.18
N VAL A 55 8.12 -7.57 9.19
CA VAL A 55 7.47 -6.45 9.88
C VAL A 55 8.11 -6.21 11.24
N ASN A 56 8.51 -4.97 11.51
CA ASN A 56 8.89 -4.57 12.85
C ASN A 56 7.67 -3.98 13.57
N TYR A 57 6.96 -4.84 14.31
CA TYR A 57 5.72 -4.47 14.99
C TYR A 57 5.88 -3.30 15.97
N ASP A 58 7.05 -3.14 16.60
CA ASP A 58 7.32 -2.03 17.53
C ASP A 58 7.51 -0.69 16.81
N ASN A 59 7.86 -0.71 15.53
CA ASN A 59 8.00 0.49 14.70
C ASN A 59 6.70 0.91 14.02
N ILE A 60 5.60 0.15 14.18
CA ILE A 60 4.29 0.52 13.62
C ILE A 60 3.83 1.84 14.26
N MET A 61 3.69 2.87 13.42
CA MET A 61 3.25 4.19 13.84
C MET A 61 1.78 4.44 13.56
N LYS A 62 1.26 3.91 12.45
CA LYS A 62 -0.11 4.15 11.99
C LYS A 62 -0.67 2.90 11.31
N CYS A 63 -1.93 2.59 11.60
CA CYS A 63 -2.70 1.58 10.90
C CYS A 63 -3.98 2.20 10.34
N TYR A 64 -4.31 1.90 9.10
CA TYR A 64 -5.49 2.43 8.43
C TYR A 64 -6.32 1.33 7.79
N ARG A 65 -7.61 1.58 7.67
CA ARG A 65 -8.54 0.79 6.85
C ARG A 65 -9.13 1.66 5.75
N VAL A 66 -9.17 1.13 4.53
CA VAL A 66 -9.95 1.68 3.40
C VAL A 66 -11.11 0.73 3.14
N ASN A 67 -12.34 1.15 3.38
CA ASN A 67 -13.54 0.32 3.24
C ASN A 67 -14.68 1.01 2.46
N ASP A 68 -14.45 2.20 1.91
CA ASP A 68 -15.43 2.86 1.03
C ASP A 68 -15.48 2.13 -0.31
N SER A 69 -16.66 1.62 -0.68
CA SER A 69 -16.83 0.78 -1.86
C SER A 69 -16.54 1.50 -3.17
N LYS A 70 -16.80 2.82 -3.26
CA LYS A 70 -16.50 3.60 -4.46
C LYS A 70 -15.00 3.77 -4.60
N ILE A 71 -14.31 4.07 -3.49
CA ILE A 71 -12.85 4.21 -3.47
C ILE A 71 -12.18 2.87 -3.81
N LEU A 72 -12.60 1.78 -3.18
CA LEU A 72 -12.09 0.44 -3.48
C LEU A 72 -12.31 0.06 -4.95
N SER A 73 -13.50 0.33 -5.51
CA SER A 73 -13.76 0.07 -6.93
C SER A 73 -12.84 0.84 -7.89
N ALA A 74 -12.37 2.02 -7.47
CA ALA A 74 -11.45 2.87 -8.23
C ALA A 74 -9.96 2.57 -7.93
N LEU A 75 -9.68 1.84 -6.84
CA LEU A 75 -8.37 1.32 -6.49
C LEU A 75 -8.05 0.04 -7.25
N PHE A 76 -9.05 -0.83 -7.41
CA PHE A 76 -8.85 -2.11 -8.05
C PHE A 76 -8.76 -1.98 -9.58
N ASN A 77 -7.85 -2.71 -10.19
CA ASN A 77 -7.84 -2.92 -11.64
C ASN A 77 -8.78 -4.10 -12.02
N ASP A 78 -8.92 -4.37 -13.31
CA ASP A 78 -9.83 -5.43 -13.79
C ASP A 78 -9.44 -6.82 -13.31
N ASN A 79 -8.13 -7.10 -13.24
CA ASN A 79 -7.62 -8.38 -12.76
C ASN A 79 -7.91 -8.57 -11.27
N GLU A 80 -7.64 -7.54 -10.46
CA GLU A 80 -7.91 -7.55 -9.02
C GLU A 80 -9.41 -7.71 -8.73
N ARG A 81 -10.27 -6.98 -9.45
CA ARG A 81 -11.73 -7.15 -9.37
C ARG A 81 -12.17 -8.58 -9.66
N SER A 82 -11.54 -9.21 -10.66
CA SER A 82 -11.85 -10.59 -11.07
C SER A 82 -11.40 -11.57 -9.99
N MET A 83 -10.18 -11.44 -9.48
CA MET A 83 -9.67 -12.25 -8.36
C MET A 83 -10.56 -12.15 -7.12
N HIS A 84 -10.96 -10.93 -6.73
CA HIS A 84 -11.89 -10.74 -5.62
C HIS A 84 -13.26 -11.38 -5.88
N ALA A 85 -13.75 -11.37 -7.12
CA ALA A 85 -15.02 -11.99 -7.47
C ALA A 85 -14.96 -13.52 -7.40
N GLU A 86 -13.86 -14.11 -7.87
CA GLU A 86 -13.61 -15.56 -7.76
C GLU A 86 -13.56 -16.00 -6.30
N ILE A 87 -12.84 -15.26 -5.45
CA ILE A 87 -12.77 -15.55 -4.01
C ILE A 87 -14.16 -15.48 -3.36
N ARG A 88 -14.95 -14.44 -3.65
CA ARG A 88 -16.34 -14.34 -3.15
C ARG A 88 -17.19 -15.54 -3.59
N GLN A 89 -17.00 -16.02 -4.82
CA GLN A 89 -17.73 -17.18 -5.32
C GLN A 89 -17.29 -18.47 -4.62
N CYS A 90 -15.99 -18.69 -4.43
CA CYS A 90 -15.45 -19.84 -3.69
C CYS A 90 -15.99 -19.87 -2.25
N ASN A 91 -15.92 -18.74 -1.54
CA ASN A 91 -16.40 -18.63 -0.17
C ASN A 91 -17.92 -18.82 -0.04
N ALA A 92 -18.69 -18.42 -1.06
CA ALA A 92 -20.13 -18.66 -1.10
C ALA A 92 -20.48 -20.14 -1.35
N ASN A 93 -19.65 -20.87 -2.10
CA ASN A 93 -19.84 -22.30 -2.38
C ASN A 93 -19.38 -23.20 -1.24
N GLU A 94 -18.39 -22.76 -0.46
CA GLU A 94 -17.86 -23.45 0.72
C GLU A 94 -18.05 -22.58 1.98
N PRO A 95 -19.29 -22.35 2.42
CA PRO A 95 -19.54 -21.51 3.58
C PRO A 95 -18.97 -22.17 4.83
N ILE A 96 -17.99 -21.51 5.44
CA ILE A 96 -17.45 -21.92 6.74
C ILE A 96 -18.60 -21.94 7.74
N SER A 97 -18.75 -23.05 8.49
CA SER A 97 -19.76 -23.14 9.54
C SER A 97 -19.52 -22.05 10.58
N ASN A 98 -20.53 -21.20 10.83
CA ASN A 98 -20.47 -20.11 11.80
C ASN A 98 -20.15 -20.58 13.24
N SER A 99 -20.20 -21.89 13.53
CA SER A 99 -19.87 -22.46 14.83
C SER A 99 -18.37 -22.56 15.13
N GLU A 100 -17.48 -22.35 14.15
CA GLU A 100 -16.04 -22.64 14.27
C GLU A 100 -15.11 -21.52 13.77
N ILE A 101 -15.64 -20.46 13.13
CA ILE A 101 -14.80 -19.40 12.55
C ILE A 101 -14.38 -18.36 13.60
N THR A 102 -13.09 -18.07 13.65
CA THR A 102 -12.51 -17.02 14.49
C THR A 102 -12.71 -15.63 13.87
N GLU A 103 -12.62 -14.58 14.69
CA GLU A 103 -12.69 -13.19 14.19
C GLU A 103 -11.56 -12.88 13.19
N SER A 104 -10.35 -13.42 13.41
CA SER A 104 -9.21 -13.26 12.50
C SER A 104 -9.46 -13.93 11.15
N GLU A 105 -10.09 -15.10 11.11
CA GLU A 105 -10.44 -15.77 9.86
C GLU A 105 -11.53 -15.00 9.09
N LEU A 106 -12.53 -14.46 9.80
CA LEU A 106 -13.53 -13.57 9.19
C LEU A 106 -12.89 -12.31 8.61
N LEU A 107 -11.96 -11.70 9.35
CA LEU A 107 -11.21 -10.53 8.91
C LEU A 107 -10.42 -10.84 7.62
N TRP A 108 -9.66 -11.93 7.62
CA TRP A 108 -8.88 -12.36 6.45
C TRP A 108 -9.75 -12.68 5.25
N ARG A 109 -10.91 -13.31 5.46
CA ARG A 109 -11.88 -13.55 4.40
C ARG A 109 -12.35 -12.25 3.78
N ASP A 110 -12.71 -11.26 4.59
CA ASP A 110 -13.18 -9.97 4.10
C ASP A 110 -12.09 -9.19 3.33
N ILE A 111 -10.82 -9.28 3.75
CA ILE A 111 -9.67 -8.73 3.03
C ILE A 111 -9.51 -9.40 1.66
N GLN A 112 -9.54 -10.73 1.60
CA GLN A 112 -9.37 -11.50 0.37
C GLN A 112 -10.52 -11.25 -0.63
N GLU A 113 -11.74 -11.08 -0.13
CA GLU A 113 -12.91 -10.71 -0.92
C GLU A 113 -12.89 -9.25 -1.41
N GLY A 114 -11.89 -8.47 -1.02
CA GLY A 114 -11.72 -7.06 -1.42
C GLY A 114 -12.73 -6.13 -0.75
N LYS A 115 -13.27 -6.48 0.42
CA LYS A 115 -14.21 -5.62 1.16
C LYS A 115 -13.53 -4.43 1.82
N PHE A 116 -12.25 -4.56 2.15
CA PHE A 116 -11.41 -3.47 2.61
C PHE A 116 -9.93 -3.79 2.39
N LEU A 117 -9.09 -2.75 2.48
CA LEU A 117 -7.64 -2.86 2.60
C LEU A 117 -7.22 -2.41 4.01
N GLN A 118 -6.18 -3.04 4.56
CA GLN A 118 -5.47 -2.52 5.73
C GLN A 118 -4.07 -2.06 5.33
N LEU A 119 -3.71 -0.86 5.77
CA LEU A 119 -2.41 -0.25 5.51
C LEU A 119 -1.71 -0.08 6.86
N VAL A 120 -0.48 -0.57 6.96
CA VAL A 120 0.35 -0.48 8.16
C VAL A 120 1.60 0.30 7.80
N LEU A 121 1.86 1.38 8.51
CA LEU A 121 3.03 2.24 8.27
C LEU A 121 3.99 2.13 9.44
N GLU A 122 5.23 1.76 9.13
CA GLU A 122 6.35 1.69 10.08
C GLU A 122 7.23 2.93 9.95
N SER A 123 7.83 3.36 11.06
CA SER A 123 8.80 4.44 11.06
C SER A 123 9.85 4.26 12.16
N THR A 124 11.11 4.31 11.76
CA THR A 124 12.26 4.26 12.68
C THR A 124 12.62 5.61 13.28
N ASP A 125 12.32 6.71 12.58
CA ASP A 125 12.63 8.09 12.98
C ASP A 125 11.40 8.87 13.48
N ARG A 126 10.20 8.27 13.40
CA ARG A 126 8.89 8.86 13.72
C ARG A 126 8.53 10.08 12.88
N GLU A 127 9.27 10.36 11.81
CA GLU A 127 9.05 11.49 10.91
C GLU A 127 8.65 11.02 9.51
N TYR A 128 9.27 9.95 9.01
CA TYR A 128 9.07 9.41 7.68
C TYR A 128 8.77 7.91 7.71
N ILE A 129 8.08 7.42 6.69
CA ILE A 129 7.82 5.99 6.54
C ILE A 129 9.16 5.27 6.27
N SER A 130 9.50 4.27 7.08
CA SER A 130 10.66 3.39 6.85
C SER A 130 10.26 2.13 6.09
N SER A 131 9.08 1.59 6.38
CA SER A 131 8.51 0.40 5.76
C SER A 131 6.98 0.45 5.84
N PHE A 132 6.29 -0.38 5.07
CA PHE A 132 4.85 -0.49 5.13
C PHE A 132 4.38 -1.91 4.76
N THR A 133 3.17 -2.24 5.18
CA THR A 133 2.48 -3.48 4.80
C THR A 133 1.08 -3.13 4.28
N ILE A 134 0.65 -3.82 3.23
CA ILE A 134 -0.73 -3.80 2.77
C ILE A 134 -1.30 -5.21 2.97
N GLN A 135 -2.37 -5.33 3.75
CA GLN A 135 -3.18 -6.54 3.76
C GLN A 135 -4.35 -6.35 2.80
N GLY A 136 -4.37 -7.18 1.75
CA GLY A 136 -5.28 -7.07 0.61
C GLY A 136 -4.54 -6.78 -0.69
N LEU A 137 -5.25 -6.91 -1.81
CA LEU A 137 -4.68 -6.79 -3.14
C LEU A 137 -5.05 -5.44 -3.78
N SER A 138 -4.07 -4.56 -3.96
CA SER A 138 -4.24 -3.35 -4.78
C SER A 138 -2.87 -2.81 -5.22
N GLU A 139 -2.55 -2.97 -6.49
CA GLU A 139 -1.36 -2.43 -7.14
C GLU A 139 -1.32 -0.91 -7.08
N LYS A 140 -2.48 -0.26 -7.24
CA LYS A 140 -2.58 1.21 -7.16
C LYS A 140 -2.30 1.73 -5.75
N MET A 141 -2.77 1.03 -4.72
CA MET A 141 -2.44 1.39 -3.33
C MET A 141 -0.97 1.10 -3.00
N LEU A 142 -0.42 0.01 -3.54
CA LEU A 142 1.00 -0.30 -3.42
C LEU A 142 1.87 0.81 -4.01
N ASP A 143 1.59 1.22 -5.25
CA ASP A 143 2.28 2.34 -5.89
C ASP A 143 2.17 3.63 -5.05
N GLU A 144 0.98 3.94 -4.53
CA GLU A 144 0.79 5.11 -3.66
C GLU A 144 1.69 5.04 -2.41
N LEU A 145 1.74 3.90 -1.71
CA LEU A 145 2.58 3.77 -0.52
C LEU A 145 4.07 3.81 -0.85
N ILE A 146 4.49 3.32 -2.01
CA ILE A 146 5.87 3.49 -2.51
C ILE A 146 6.18 4.98 -2.72
N ILE A 147 5.25 5.72 -3.32
CA ILE A 147 5.39 7.16 -3.57
C ILE A 147 5.48 7.93 -2.25
N LEU A 148 4.61 7.63 -1.29
CA LEU A 148 4.56 8.26 0.02
C LEU A 148 5.80 7.94 0.86
N LYS A 149 6.25 6.68 0.87
CA LYS A 149 7.50 6.27 1.53
C LYS A 149 8.70 7.01 0.94
N GLY A 150 8.71 7.13 -0.38
CA GLY A 150 9.78 7.78 -1.10
C GLY A 150 11.10 7.02 -1.01
N ILE A 151 12.17 7.76 -1.31
CA ILE A 151 13.55 7.28 -1.27
C ILE A 151 14.39 8.24 -0.42
N PRO A 152 15.20 7.75 0.54
CA PRO A 152 16.19 8.58 1.23
C PRO A 152 17.11 9.29 0.23
N PRO A 153 17.43 10.58 0.41
CA PRO A 153 18.28 11.32 -0.52
C PRO A 153 19.64 10.66 -0.79
N GLU A 154 20.23 10.03 0.22
CA GLU A 154 21.48 9.27 0.15
C GLU A 154 21.38 8.02 -0.73
N GLU A 155 20.18 7.47 -0.91
CA GLU A 155 19.88 6.34 -1.78
C GLU A 155 19.45 6.78 -3.20
N GLY A 156 19.25 8.08 -3.42
CA GLY A 156 18.73 8.68 -4.67
C GLY A 156 19.78 8.81 -5.79
N TYR A 157 20.39 7.70 -6.20
CA TYR A 157 21.39 7.68 -7.29
C TYR A 157 21.16 6.55 -8.28
N ILE A 158 21.49 6.80 -9.55
CA ILE A 158 21.39 5.82 -10.65
C ILE A 158 22.32 4.64 -10.38
N GLY A 159 21.81 3.42 -10.60
CA GLY A 159 22.47 2.17 -10.22
C GLY A 159 22.01 1.60 -8.87
N ASN A 160 21.23 2.35 -8.07
CA ASN A 160 20.51 1.79 -6.93
C ASN A 160 19.15 1.20 -7.39
N PRO A 161 18.95 -0.13 -7.31
CA PRO A 161 17.69 -0.76 -7.75
C PRO A 161 16.44 -0.20 -7.08
N ALA A 162 16.53 0.20 -5.80
CA ALA A 162 15.39 0.78 -5.08
C ALA A 162 14.99 2.15 -5.64
N TYR A 163 15.98 2.98 -5.97
CA TYR A 163 15.75 4.29 -6.58
C TYR A 163 15.21 4.17 -8.00
N GLU A 164 15.77 3.26 -8.81
CA GLU A 164 15.29 3.05 -10.18
C GLU A 164 13.87 2.49 -10.21
N PHE A 165 13.53 1.59 -9.30
CA PHE A 165 12.17 1.12 -9.12
C PHE A 165 11.23 2.28 -8.73
N TYR A 166 11.64 3.12 -7.77
CA TYR A 166 10.88 4.31 -7.36
C TYR A 166 10.62 5.28 -8.53
N LEU A 167 11.63 5.56 -9.36
CA LEU A 167 11.47 6.39 -10.56
C LEU A 167 10.44 5.80 -11.54
N ASN A 168 10.46 4.49 -11.75
CA ASN A 168 9.48 3.83 -12.60
C ASN A 168 8.06 3.92 -12.02
N VAL A 169 7.90 3.79 -10.70
CA VAL A 169 6.58 3.96 -10.06
C VAL A 169 6.06 5.39 -10.23
N LEU A 170 6.91 6.41 -10.04
CA LEU A 170 6.53 7.80 -10.29
C LEU A 170 6.11 8.02 -11.74
N HIS A 171 6.88 7.50 -12.70
CA HIS A 171 6.59 7.65 -14.12
C HIS A 171 5.29 6.93 -14.52
N LYS A 172 5.10 5.69 -14.07
CA LYS A 172 3.87 4.90 -14.28
C LYS A 172 2.62 5.63 -13.78
N ASN A 173 2.76 6.46 -12.74
CA ASN A 173 1.68 7.23 -12.14
C ASN A 173 1.60 8.69 -12.65
N ASP A 174 2.26 8.99 -13.78
CA ASP A 174 2.27 10.31 -14.44
C ASP A 174 2.71 11.47 -13.52
N LEU A 175 3.57 11.17 -12.54
CA LEU A 175 4.12 12.16 -11.61
C LEU A 175 5.41 12.79 -12.13
N ILE A 176 6.12 12.09 -13.03
CA ILE A 176 7.33 12.54 -13.72
C ILE A 176 7.37 12.11 -15.18
#